data_AF-A5L2D9-F1
#
_entry.id   AF-A5L2D9-F1
#
_cell.length_a   1.000
_cell.length_b   1.000
_cell.length_c   1.000
_cell.angle_alpha   90.00
_cell.angle_beta   90.00
_cell.angle_gamma   90.00
#
_symmetry.space_group_name_H-M   'P 1'
#
loop_
_entity.id
_entity.type
_entity.pdbx_description
1 polymer ?
#
loop_
_entity_poly.entity_id
_entity_poly.type
_entity_poly.pdbx_seq_one_letter_code
_entity_poly.pdbx_strand_id
1 'polypeptide(L)'
;MGTTTKQKQKQIQNTLDALGWSHHRFADVLYEELNDNDDFKETDKENIRKLGQNIKKQLKRDSTPEERLNKYLQVLFEHPDYQALNLGNILPRYIDHNCISGILADQLALLSSELDLFDEDKKGR
;
A
#
# COMPACT_ATOMS: atom_id res chain seq x y z
N MET A 1 3.30 -11.89 -13.13
CA MET A 1 2.67 -10.90 -12.22
C MET A 1 2.79 -11.37 -10.76
N GLY A 2 3.99 -11.37 -10.17
CA GLY A 2 4.20 -11.86 -8.78
C GLY A 2 5.37 -11.22 -8.05
N THR A 3 6.03 -10.23 -8.67
CA THR A 3 7.20 -9.53 -8.14
C THR A 3 6.81 -8.38 -7.20
N THR A 4 5.75 -7.64 -7.54
CA THR A 4 5.22 -6.52 -6.74
C THR A 4 4.70 -6.95 -5.37
N THR A 5 3.95 -8.06 -5.30
CA THR A 5 3.41 -8.59 -4.03
C THR A 5 4.53 -8.95 -3.04
N LYS A 6 5.56 -9.67 -3.50
CA LYS A 6 6.71 -10.07 -2.65
C LYS A 6 7.52 -8.87 -2.18
N GLN A 7 7.72 -7.87 -3.05
CA GLN A 7 8.38 -6.62 -2.68
C GLN A 7 7.61 -5.89 -1.58
N LYS A 8 6.28 -5.80 -1.71
CA LYS A 8 5.41 -5.18 -0.70
C LYS A 8 5.41 -5.94 0.62
N GLN A 9 5.36 -7.27 0.60
CA GLN A 9 5.48 -8.09 1.81
C GLN A 9 6.81 -7.85 2.53
N LYS A 10 7.92 -7.83 1.78
CA LYS A 10 9.24 -7.55 2.34
C LYS A 10 9.34 -6.13 2.90
N GLN A 11 8.73 -5.16 2.22
CA GLN A 11 8.67 -3.78 2.70
C GLN A 11 7.90 -3.68 4.02
N ILE A 12 6.73 -4.31 4.12
CA ILE A 12 5.95 -4.35 5.38
C ILE A 12 6.79 -5.00 6.49
N GLN A 13 7.44 -6.13 6.22
CA GLN A 13 8.25 -6.81 7.22
C GLN A 13 9.43 -5.96 7.69
N ASN A 14 10.17 -5.34 6.76
CA ASN A 14 11.27 -4.44 7.09
C ASN A 14 10.80 -3.23 7.89
N THR A 15 9.64 -2.66 7.56
CA THR A 15 9.03 -1.55 8.30
C THR A 15 8.66 -1.97 9.73
N LEU A 16 8.04 -3.14 9.90
CA LEU A 16 7.72 -3.67 11.23
C LEU A 16 8.98 -3.90 12.06
N ASP A 17 10.03 -4.45 11.46
CA ASP A 17 11.31 -4.68 12.11
C ASP A 17 11.98 -3.34 12.49
N ALA A 18 11.91 -2.31 11.63
CA ALA A 18 12.42 -0.97 11.92
C ALA A 18 11.66 -0.25 13.03
N LEU A 19 10.35 -0.48 13.14
CA LEU A 19 9.49 0.00 14.24
C LEU A 19 9.69 -0.80 15.53
N GLY A 20 10.38 -1.95 15.48
CA GLY A 20 10.41 -2.91 16.60
C GLY A 20 9.03 -3.49 16.94
N TRP A 21 8.10 -3.46 15.98
CA TRP A 21 6.73 -3.88 16.18
C TRP A 21 6.57 -5.37 15.92
N SER A 22 5.95 -6.07 16.88
CA SER A 22 5.47 -7.42 16.63
C SER A 22 4.25 -7.41 15.71
N HIS A 23 3.99 -8.53 15.01
CA HIS A 23 2.75 -8.69 14.23
C HIS A 23 1.48 -8.52 15.08
N HIS A 24 1.58 -8.71 16.40
CA HIS A 24 0.49 -8.43 17.34
C HIS A 24 0.28 -6.94 17.57
N ARG A 25 1.36 -6.18 17.79
CA ARG A 25 1.29 -4.72 17.94
C ARG A 25 0.72 -4.06 16.69
N PHE A 26 1.14 -4.52 15.51
CA PHE A 26 0.58 -4.01 14.26
C PHE A 26 -0.90 -4.39 14.08
N ALA A 27 -1.32 -5.55 14.57
CA ALA A 27 -2.72 -5.94 14.55
C ALA A 27 -3.59 -5.10 15.49
N ASP A 28 -3.06 -4.65 16.64
CA ASP A 28 -3.75 -3.71 17.53
C ASP A 28 -4.00 -2.39 16.79
N VAL A 29 -2.97 -1.80 16.18
CA VAL A 29 -3.07 -0.54 15.42
C VAL A 29 -4.01 -0.66 14.23
N LEU A 30 -3.89 -1.74 13.44
CA LEU A 30 -4.80 -1.99 12.32
C LEU A 30 -6.25 -2.15 12.78
N TYR A 31 -6.46 -2.76 13.93
CA TYR A 31 -7.80 -2.92 14.47
C TYR A 31 -8.38 -1.57 14.88
N GLU A 32 -7.62 -0.72 15.59
CA GLU A 32 -8.04 0.64 15.94
C GLU A 32 -8.45 1.45 14.70
N GLU A 33 -7.61 1.49 13.66
CA GLU A 33 -7.90 2.23 12.42
C GLU A 33 -9.10 1.68 11.63
N LEU A 34 -9.27 0.36 11.60
CA LEU A 34 -10.40 -0.27 10.90
C LEU A 34 -11.73 -0.16 11.66
N ASN A 35 -11.65 -0.04 12.99
CA ASN A 35 -12.79 -0.07 13.90
C ASN A 35 -13.25 1.34 14.32
N ASP A 36 -12.52 2.40 13.93
CA ASP A 36 -12.90 3.81 14.08
C ASP A 36 -14.14 4.20 13.25
N ASN A 37 -14.62 3.32 12.36
CA ASN A 37 -15.98 3.37 11.82
C ASN A 37 -16.96 2.78 12.84
N ASP A 38 -17.26 3.53 13.91
CA ASP A 38 -18.32 3.55 14.95
C ASP A 38 -19.37 2.40 15.10
N ASP A 39 -19.19 1.22 14.52
CA ASP A 39 -20.19 0.15 14.39
C ASP A 39 -19.78 -1.16 15.08
N PHE A 40 -18.61 -1.18 15.74
CA PHE A 40 -18.11 -2.35 16.45
C PHE A 40 -17.84 -2.03 17.92
N LYS A 41 -18.89 -2.20 18.71
CA LYS A 41 -18.81 -2.24 20.17
C LYS A 41 -18.29 -3.61 20.62
N GLU A 42 -17.27 -3.54 21.46
CA GLU A 42 -16.85 -4.57 22.40
C GLU A 42 -16.01 -5.74 21.86
N THR A 43 -14.69 -5.52 21.99
CA THR A 43 -13.75 -6.38 22.70
C THR A 43 -13.57 -7.81 22.17
N ASP A 44 -12.41 -8.06 21.57
CA ASP A 44 -11.70 -9.28 21.93
C ASP A 44 -10.21 -9.18 21.60
N LYS A 45 -9.37 -9.20 22.64
CA LYS A 45 -7.92 -9.48 22.49
C LYS A 45 -7.69 -10.74 21.67
N GLU A 46 -8.64 -11.69 21.67
CA GLU A 46 -8.65 -12.83 20.77
C GLU A 46 -8.74 -12.46 19.29
N ASN A 47 -9.61 -11.51 18.92
CA ASN A 47 -9.76 -11.06 17.54
C ASN A 47 -8.50 -10.37 17.06
N ILE A 48 -7.88 -9.54 17.90
CA ILE A 48 -6.59 -8.93 17.57
C ILE A 48 -5.48 -9.98 17.47
N ARG A 49 -5.46 -10.97 18.38
CA ARG A 49 -4.52 -12.08 18.31
C ARG A 49 -4.68 -12.92 17.03
N LYS A 50 -5.93 -13.19 16.63
CA LYS A 50 -6.28 -13.87 15.37
C LYS A 50 -5.84 -13.01 14.17
N LEU A 51 -6.05 -11.70 14.23
CA LEU A 51 -5.66 -10.75 13.20
C LEU A 51 -4.13 -10.70 13.05
N GLY A 52 -3.36 -10.64 14.13
CA GLY A 52 -1.90 -10.73 14.10
C GLY A 52 -1.37 -12.04 13.54
N GLN A 53 -1.99 -13.18 13.88
CA GLN A 53 -1.63 -14.45 13.24
C GLN A 53 -2.01 -14.51 11.76
N ASN A 54 -3.12 -13.89 11.37
CA ASN A 54 -3.54 -13.78 9.99
C ASN A 54 -2.58 -12.89 9.19
N ILE A 55 -2.17 -11.74 9.71
CA ILE A 55 -1.15 -10.87 9.09
C ILE A 55 0.15 -11.66 8.89
N LYS A 56 0.62 -12.36 9.94
CA LYS A 56 1.83 -13.19 9.82
C LYS A 56 1.72 -14.23 8.71
N LYS A 57 0.55 -14.88 8.57
CA LYS A 57 0.30 -15.84 7.47
C LYS A 57 0.24 -15.15 6.11
N GLN A 58 -0.38 -13.98 6.04
CA GLN A 58 -0.56 -13.21 4.80
C GLN A 58 0.76 -12.60 4.29
N LEU A 59 1.65 -12.18 5.18
CA LEU A 59 2.99 -11.70 4.81
C LEU A 59 3.89 -12.84 4.29
N LYS A 60 3.60 -14.09 4.66
CA LYS A 60 4.36 -15.28 4.24
C LYS A 60 3.79 -15.98 3.01
N ARG A 61 2.50 -15.84 2.72
CA ARG A 61 1.82 -16.53 1.61
C ARG A 61 1.92 -15.72 0.33
N ASP A 62 2.37 -16.38 -0.74
CA ASP A 62 2.43 -15.79 -2.08
C ASP A 62 1.04 -15.47 -2.66
N SER A 63 -0.03 -16.11 -2.15
CA SER A 63 -1.41 -15.94 -2.62
C SER A 63 -2.17 -14.79 -1.95
N THR A 64 -1.48 -13.92 -1.21
CA THR A 64 -2.14 -12.82 -0.50
C THR A 64 -2.54 -11.72 -1.50
N PRO A 65 -3.81 -11.25 -1.48
CA PRO A 65 -4.28 -10.19 -2.37
C PRO A 65 -3.46 -8.91 -2.21
N GLU A 66 -3.02 -8.34 -3.33
CA GLU A 66 -2.21 -7.11 -3.35
C GLU A 66 -2.93 -5.92 -2.71
N GLU A 67 -4.25 -5.81 -2.89
CA GLU A 67 -5.10 -4.78 -2.26
C GLU A 67 -4.99 -4.77 -0.73
N ARG A 68 -4.90 -5.95 -0.10
CA ARG A 68 -4.74 -6.03 1.37
C ARG A 68 -3.37 -5.55 1.82
N LEU A 69 -2.32 -5.89 1.07
CA LEU A 69 -0.97 -5.44 1.37
C LEU A 69 -0.85 -3.91 1.21
N ASN A 70 -1.53 -3.33 0.21
CA ASN A 70 -1.62 -1.88 0.06
C ASN A 70 -2.29 -1.22 1.26
N LYS A 71 -3.40 -1.78 1.77
CA LYS A 71 -4.04 -1.27 3.00
C LYS A 71 -3.11 -1.34 4.20
N TYR A 72 -2.36 -2.43 4.38
CA TYR A 72 -1.39 -2.55 5.47
C TYR A 72 -0.26 -1.53 5.38
N LEU A 73 0.25 -1.28 4.16
CA LEU A 73 1.21 -0.21 3.95
C LEU A 73 0.59 1.14 4.29
N GLN A 74 -0.60 1.45 3.77
CA GLN A 74 -1.26 2.73 4.03
C GLN A 74 -1.38 3.03 5.53
N VAL A 75 -1.89 2.09 6.32
CA VAL A 75 -2.01 2.24 7.78
C VAL A 75 -0.64 2.42 8.44
N LEU A 76 0.38 1.66 8.02
CA LEU A 76 1.74 1.86 8.53
C LEU A 76 2.26 3.26 8.24
N PHE A 77 2.06 3.76 7.01
CA PHE A 77 2.55 5.07 6.58
C PHE A 77 1.79 6.24 7.21
N GLU A 78 0.51 6.07 7.49
CA GLU A 78 -0.32 7.07 8.17
C GLU A 78 -0.03 7.12 9.68
N HIS A 79 0.53 6.05 10.26
CA HIS A 79 0.81 5.99 11.69
C HIS A 79 1.96 6.92 12.12
N PRO A 80 1.80 7.71 13.20
CA PRO A 80 2.80 8.68 13.66
C PRO A 80 4.15 8.05 14.03
N ASP A 81 4.17 6.83 14.59
CA ASP A 81 5.43 6.14 14.89
C ASP A 81 6.27 5.84 13.62
N TYR A 82 5.62 5.58 12.48
CA TYR A 82 6.34 5.41 11.22
C TYR A 82 6.88 6.73 10.68
N GLN A 83 6.09 7.81 10.80
CA GLN A 83 6.55 9.16 10.44
C GLN A 83 7.72 9.59 11.34
N ALA A 84 7.68 9.23 12.62
CA ALA A 84 8.73 9.53 13.61
C ALA A 84 10.04 8.80 13.31
N LEU A 85 10.00 7.62 12.69
CA LEU A 85 11.20 6.92 12.23
C LEU A 85 11.94 7.65 11.10
N ASN A 86 11.29 8.61 10.44
CA ASN A 86 11.86 9.46 9.40
C ASN A 86 12.67 8.65 8.36
N LEU A 87 12.16 7.47 8.01
CA LEU A 87 12.85 6.45 7.20
C LEU A 87 13.13 6.87 5.75
N GLY A 88 12.79 8.10 5.36
CA GLY A 88 12.97 8.62 4.01
C GLY A 88 12.14 7.90 2.94
N ASN A 89 11.23 7.01 3.33
CA ASN A 89 10.35 6.31 2.41
C ASN A 89 9.20 7.24 2.01
N ILE A 90 9.39 7.89 0.87
CA ILE A 90 8.37 8.70 0.19
C ILE A 90 7.39 7.71 -0.44
N LEU A 91 6.19 7.59 0.12
CA LEU A 91 5.11 6.87 -0.57
C LEU A 91 4.69 7.78 -1.74
N PRO A 92 4.79 7.34 -3.00
CA PRO A 92 4.22 8.10 -4.11
C PRO A 92 2.70 8.14 -3.91
N ARG A 93 2.22 9.22 -3.29
CA ARG A 93 0.81 9.55 -3.21
C ARG A 93 0.48 10.32 -4.48
N TYR A 94 -0.40 9.75 -5.30
CA TYR A 94 -1.03 10.54 -6.35
C TYR A 94 -1.85 11.63 -5.67
N ILE A 95 -1.39 12.86 -5.80
CA ILE A 95 -2.14 14.04 -5.38
C ILE A 95 -2.68 14.62 -6.67
N ASP A 96 -4.01 14.63 -6.79
CA ASP A 96 -4.67 15.26 -7.93
C ASP A 96 -4.41 16.77 -7.86
N HIS A 97 -3.44 17.21 -8.65
CA HIS A 97 -3.10 18.60 -8.78
C HIS A 97 -3.73 19.10 -10.08
N ASN A 98 -4.80 19.89 -9.97
CA ASN A 98 -5.40 20.66 -11.07
C ASN A 98 -4.46 21.78 -11.59
N CYS A 99 -3.14 21.58 -11.53
CA CYS A 99 -2.13 22.46 -12.12
C CYS A 99 -2.12 22.37 -13.65
N ILE A 100 -2.63 21.26 -14.19
CA ILE A 100 -2.78 21.00 -15.61
C ILE A 100 -4.29 21.07 -15.89
N SER A 101 -4.71 21.96 -16.78
CA SER A 101 -6.12 22.02 -17.18
C SER A 101 -6.52 20.68 -17.80
N GLY A 102 -7.74 20.21 -17.57
CA GLY A 102 -8.21 18.92 -18.12
C GLY A 102 -7.98 18.81 -19.64
N ILE A 103 -8.12 19.93 -20.35
CA ILE A 103 -7.84 20.04 -21.79
C ILE A 103 -6.37 19.68 -22.12
N LEU A 104 -5.42 20.17 -21.34
CA LEU A 104 -4.00 19.91 -21.56
C LEU A 104 -3.64 18.47 -21.21
N ALA A 105 -4.27 17.88 -20.18
CA ALA A 105 -4.10 16.46 -19.84
C ALA A 105 -4.63 15.55 -20.96
N ASP A 106 -5.80 15.86 -21.53
CA ASP A 106 -6.38 15.11 -22.64
C ASP A 106 -5.50 15.17 -23.89
N GLN A 107 -4.92 16.33 -24.21
CA GLN A 107 -4.00 16.49 -25.34
C GLN A 107 -2.69 15.72 -25.13
N LEU A 108 -2.15 15.71 -23.91
CA LEU A 108 -0.94 14.93 -23.59
C LEU A 108 -1.21 13.43 -23.69
N ALA A 109 -2.38 12.96 -23.26
CA ALA A 109 -2.78 11.56 -23.41
C ALA A 109 -2.93 11.17 -24.89
N LEU A 110 -3.49 12.05 -25.72
CA LEU A 110 -3.60 11.85 -27.17
C LEU A 110 -2.21 11.73 -27.82
N LEU A 111 -1.29 12.66 -27.52
CA LEU A 111 0.08 12.66 -28.03
C LEU A 111 0.86 11.42 -27.59
N SER A 112 0.71 11.01 -26.33
CA SER A 112 1.33 9.77 -25.82
C SER A 112 0.85 8.55 -26.61
N SER A 113 -0.47 8.46 -26.86
CA SER A 113 -1.06 7.36 -27.63
C SER A 113 -0.58 7.34 -29.09
N GLU A 114 -0.37 8.51 -29.68
CA GLU A 114 0.15 8.64 -31.04
C GLU A 114 1.61 8.18 -31.13
N LEU A 115 2.45 8.56 -30.16
CA LEU A 115 3.86 8.15 -30.08
C LEU A 115 4.02 6.64 -29.88
N ASP A 116 3.16 6.01 -29.08
CA ASP A 116 3.15 4.55 -28.90
C ASP A 116 2.85 3.81 -30.22
N LEU A 117 2.03 4.39 -31.10
CA LEU A 117 1.75 3.84 -32.43
C LEU A 117 2.93 4.00 -33.40
N PHE A 118 3.67 5.11 -33.31
CA PHE A 118 4.86 5.35 -34.14
C PHE A 118 6.01 4.35 -33.90
N ASP A 119 6.14 3.81 -32.69
CA ASP A 119 7.17 2.82 -32.38
C ASP A 119 6.83 1.42 -32.91
N GLU A 120 5.55 1.09 -33.07
CA GLU A 120 5.13 -0.18 -33.68
C GLU A 120 5.34 -0.19 -35.21
N ASP A 121 5.21 0.96 -35.88
CA ASP A 121 5.50 1.10 -37.32
C ASP A 121 7.00 0.96 -37.66
N LYS A 122 7.90 1.17 -36.70
CA LYS A 122 9.35 0.95 -36.88
C LYS A 122 9.81 -0.49 -36.64
N LYS A 123 9.01 -1.32 -35.94
CA LYS A 123 9.30 -2.75 -35.76
C LYS A 123 8.98 -3.60 -37.00
N GLY A 124 8.25 -3.05 -37.97
CA GLY A 124 7.83 -3.73 -39.19
C GLY A 124 8.73 -3.55 -40.42
N ARG A 125 9.92 -2.97 -40.29
CA ARG A 125 10.91 -2.86 -41.39
C ARG A 125 12.20 -3.61 -41.10
#